data_AF-A0A537C2E2-F1
#
_entry.id   AF-A0A537C2E2-F1
#
_cell.length_a   1.000
_cell.length_b   1.000
_cell.length_c   1.000
_cell.angle_alpha   90.00
_cell.angle_beta   90.00
_cell.angle_gamma   90.00
#
_symmetry.space_group_name_H-M   'P 1'
#
loop_
_entity.id
_entity.type
_entity.pdbx_description
1 polymer ?
#
loop_
_entity_poly.entity_id
_entity_poly.type
_entity_poly.pdbx_seq_one_letter_code
_entity_poly.pdbx_strand_id
1 'polypeptide(L)'
;MRQIANLTPQLSRVEAELSARMWAVFGSFPHLCGFSLQDRTGIPDFIDPSSLRDELFVTELGFSAAVSETEYDEAYRLITEAVADIVSERPEALELLRGRTFARTLH
;
A
#
# COMPACT_ATOMS: atom_id res chain seq x y z
N MET A 1 9.63 32.22 -7.76
CA MET A 1 8.66 31.24 -8.32
C MET A 1 9.37 30.34 -9.33
N ARG A 2 10.04 29.27 -8.88
CA ARG A 2 10.70 28.27 -9.76
C ARG A 2 10.80 26.94 -9.02
N GLN A 3 9.81 26.04 -9.16
CA GLN A 3 10.00 24.62 -8.82
C GLN A 3 8.92 23.65 -9.33
N ILE A 4 7.93 24.09 -10.11
CA ILE A 4 6.82 23.23 -10.56
C ILE A 4 7.17 22.29 -11.74
N ALA A 5 8.22 22.58 -12.52
CA ALA A 5 8.52 21.82 -13.74
C ALA A 5 9.37 20.54 -13.51
N ASN A 6 9.96 20.37 -12.32
CA ASN A 6 10.89 19.26 -12.04
C ASN A 6 10.30 18.16 -11.13
N LEU A 7 9.12 18.41 -10.55
CA LEU A 7 8.40 17.46 -9.69
C LEU A 7 7.73 16.34 -10.49
N THR A 8 7.28 16.64 -11.70
CA THR A 8 6.56 15.71 -12.58
C THR A 8 7.36 14.45 -12.92
N PRO A 9 8.64 14.52 -13.38
CA PRO A 9 9.41 13.31 -13.68
C PRO A 9 9.87 12.54 -12.44
N GLN A 10 10.06 13.22 -11.30
CA GLN A 10 10.43 12.57 -10.03
C GLN A 10 9.25 11.77 -9.46
N LEU A 11 8.06 12.38 -9.43
CA LEU A 11 6.82 11.71 -9.04
C LEU A 11 6.54 10.50 -9.93
N SER A 12 6.70 10.63 -11.25
CA SER A 12 6.52 9.48 -12.16
C SER A 12 7.50 8.34 -11.90
N ARG A 13 8.74 8.64 -11.47
CA ARG A 13 9.70 7.59 -11.08
C ARG A 13 9.29 6.91 -9.77
N VAL A 14 8.85 7.67 -8.78
CA VAL A 14 8.35 7.13 -7.51
C VAL A 14 7.10 6.27 -7.75
N GLU A 15 6.18 6.72 -8.62
CA GLU A 15 5.01 5.91 -9.00
C GLU A 15 5.38 4.62 -9.72
N ALA A 16 6.39 4.64 -10.60
CA ALA A 16 6.87 3.44 -11.29
C ALA A 16 7.52 2.44 -10.32
N GLU A 17 8.35 2.93 -9.39
CA GLU A 17 8.98 2.12 -8.34
C GLU A 17 7.93 1.53 -7.39
N LEU A 18 6.96 2.35 -6.99
CA LEU A 18 5.81 1.93 -6.20
C LEU A 18 5.04 0.82 -6.93
N SER A 19 4.69 1.05 -8.20
CA SER A 19 3.99 0.05 -9.00
C SER A 19 4.77 -1.27 -9.06
N ALA A 20 6.08 -1.23 -9.32
CA ALA A 20 6.93 -2.42 -9.38
C ALA A 20 6.94 -3.19 -8.05
N ARG A 21 7.03 -2.49 -6.91
CA ARG A 21 6.97 -3.13 -5.58
C ARG A 21 5.61 -3.76 -5.30
N MET A 22 4.52 -3.04 -5.59
CA MET A 22 3.17 -3.59 -5.41
C MET A 22 2.94 -4.81 -6.32
N TRP A 23 3.47 -4.80 -7.55
CA TRP A 23 3.45 -5.97 -8.42
C TRP A 23 4.27 -7.15 -7.88
N ALA A 24 5.40 -6.90 -7.21
CA ALA A 24 6.16 -7.96 -6.54
C ALA A 24 5.35 -8.62 -5.42
N VAL A 25 4.57 -7.84 -4.67
CA VAL A 25 3.65 -8.37 -3.64
C VAL A 25 2.60 -9.31 -4.26
N PHE A 26 1.95 -8.90 -5.35
CA PHE A 26 1.01 -9.77 -6.08
C PHE A 26 1.70 -11.01 -6.67
N GLY A 27 2.97 -10.92 -7.04
CA GLY A 27 3.77 -12.05 -7.51
C GLY A 27 4.02 -13.11 -6.43
N SER A 28 4.16 -12.68 -5.18
CA SER A 28 4.34 -13.58 -4.03
C SER A 28 3.06 -14.29 -3.59
N PHE A 29 1.88 -13.70 -3.85
CA PHE A 29 0.58 -14.25 -3.46
C PHE A 29 -0.35 -14.42 -4.67
N PRO A 30 -0.38 -15.60 -5.31
CA PRO A 30 -1.16 -15.81 -6.54
C PRO A 30 -2.67 -15.64 -6.33
N HIS A 31 -3.16 -15.88 -5.11
CA HIS A 31 -4.58 -15.73 -4.76
C HIS A 31 -4.97 -14.30 -4.38
N LEU A 32 -4.01 -13.41 -4.10
CA LEU A 32 -4.27 -12.02 -3.74
C LEU A 32 -4.76 -11.24 -4.98
N CYS A 33 -5.98 -10.72 -4.87
CA CYS A 33 -6.65 -9.95 -5.92
C CYS A 33 -6.50 -8.44 -5.72
N GLY A 34 -6.37 -7.99 -4.48
CA GLY A 34 -6.23 -6.56 -4.21
C GLY A 34 -6.19 -6.23 -2.74
N PHE A 35 -5.86 -4.98 -2.45
CA PHE A 35 -5.89 -4.43 -1.11
C PHE A 35 -6.08 -2.91 -1.13
N SER A 36 -6.64 -2.36 -0.05
CA SER A 36 -6.83 -0.92 0.13
C SER A 36 -5.94 -0.40 1.25
N LEU A 37 -5.31 0.75 1.02
CA LEU A 37 -4.54 1.48 2.02
C LEU A 37 -5.28 2.74 2.44
N GLN A 38 -5.42 2.94 3.74
CA GLN A 38 -5.98 4.15 4.34
C GLN A 38 -4.97 4.75 5.32
N ASP A 39 -5.02 6.06 5.50
CA ASP A 39 -4.37 6.67 6.65
C ASP A 39 -5.27 6.63 7.89
N ARG A 40 -4.79 7.22 8.98
CA ARG A 40 -5.48 7.29 10.26
C ARG A 40 -6.89 7.88 10.18
N THR A 41 -7.18 8.73 9.18
CA THR A 41 -8.52 9.30 8.98
C THR A 41 -9.55 8.30 8.46
N GLY A 42 -9.11 7.19 7.85
CA GLY A 42 -9.98 6.13 7.35
C GLY A 42 -10.23 5.00 8.35
N ILE A 43 -9.64 5.09 9.54
CA ILE A 43 -9.81 4.10 10.61
C ILE A 43 -11.10 4.40 11.38
N PRO A 44 -11.90 3.40 11.76
CA PRO A 44 -13.12 3.60 12.53
C PRO A 44 -12.88 4.33 13.86
N ASP A 45 -13.81 5.21 14.26
CA ASP A 45 -13.72 6.04 15.48
C ASP A 45 -13.48 5.28 16.80
N PHE A 46 -13.75 3.97 16.84
CA PHE A 46 -13.52 3.15 18.04
C PHE A 46 -12.05 2.70 18.20
N ILE A 47 -11.20 2.92 17.19
CA ILE A 47 -9.77 2.70 17.27
C ILE A 47 -9.10 4.04 17.55
N ASP A 48 -8.26 4.10 18.58
CA ASP A 48 -7.49 5.30 18.87
C ASP A 48 -6.34 5.47 17.85
N PRO A 49 -6.36 6.51 17.00
CA PRO A 49 -5.34 6.70 15.96
C PRO A 49 -3.97 7.13 16.53
N SER A 50 -3.89 7.52 17.80
CA SER A 50 -2.63 7.84 18.47
C SER A 50 -1.88 6.59 18.97
N SER A 51 -2.62 5.50 19.19
CA SER A 51 -2.09 4.17 19.49
C SER A 51 -1.44 3.48 18.29
N LEU A 52 -1.79 3.93 17.08
CA LEU A 52 -1.22 3.42 15.84
C LEU A 52 0.13 4.08 15.58
N ARG A 53 1.19 3.26 15.42
CA ARG A 53 2.53 3.78 15.10
C ARG A 53 2.67 4.12 13.62
N ASP A 54 2.02 3.36 12.75
CA ASP A 54 2.14 3.52 11.30
C ASP A 54 1.32 4.70 10.77
N GLU A 55 1.65 5.13 9.55
CA GLU A 55 0.95 6.22 8.86
C GLU A 55 -0.12 5.70 7.88
N LEU A 56 0.05 4.47 7.41
CA LEU A 56 -0.85 3.78 6.48
C LEU A 56 -1.21 2.39 7.01
N PHE A 57 -2.44 1.98 6.74
CA PHE A 57 -3.00 0.71 7.18
C PHE A 57 -3.68 0.01 6.02
N VAL A 58 -3.53 -1.32 5.97
CA VAL A 58 -4.30 -2.15 5.06
C VAL A 58 -5.70 -2.33 5.66
N THR A 59 -6.72 -1.77 5.02
CA THR A 59 -8.11 -1.85 5.52
C THR A 59 -8.93 -2.92 4.85
N GLU A 60 -8.55 -3.31 3.64
CA GLU A 60 -9.23 -4.34 2.87
C GLU A 60 -8.19 -5.24 2.21
N LEU A 61 -8.45 -6.54 2.23
CA LEU A 61 -7.62 -7.56 1.61
C LEU A 61 -8.53 -8.53 0.84
N GLY A 62 -8.38 -8.58 -0.48
CA GLY A 62 -9.22 -9.36 -1.37
C GLY A 62 -8.48 -10.57 -1.93
N PHE A 63 -9.11 -11.74 -1.85
CA PHE A 63 -8.58 -12.99 -2.39
C PHE A 63 -9.55 -13.63 -3.38
N SER A 64 -9.01 -14.33 -4.39
CA SER A 64 -9.78 -15.08 -5.40
C SER A 64 -10.33 -16.41 -4.90
N ALA A 65 -9.81 -16.91 -3.78
CA ALA A 65 -10.20 -18.16 -3.16
C ALA A 65 -10.19 -18.00 -1.64
N ALA A 66 -10.81 -18.94 -0.93
CA ALA A 66 -10.66 -19.03 0.51
C ALA A 66 -9.19 -19.34 0.84
N VAL A 67 -8.59 -18.53 1.71
CA VAL A 67 -7.22 -18.69 2.19
C VAL A 67 -7.23 -19.05 3.67
N SER A 68 -6.19 -19.71 4.14
CA SER A 68 -5.99 -19.94 5.57
C SER A 68 -5.68 -18.63 6.31
N GLU A 69 -5.89 -18.62 7.63
CA GLU A 69 -5.51 -17.49 8.49
C GLU A 69 -4.00 -17.18 8.36
N THR A 70 -3.16 -18.21 8.27
CA THR A 70 -1.72 -18.06 8.06
C THR A 70 -1.39 -17.36 6.74
N GLU A 71 -2.05 -17.73 5.64
CA GLU A 71 -1.85 -17.08 4.34
C GLU A 71 -2.35 -15.62 4.36
N TYR A 72 -3.45 -15.35 5.06
CA TYR A 72 -3.96 -14.00 5.25
C TYR A 72 -2.96 -13.12 6.01
N ASP A 73 -2.46 -13.59 7.15
CA ASP A 73 -1.47 -12.89 7.97
C ASP A 73 -0.15 -12.67 7.21
N GLU A 74 0.29 -13.66 6.44
CA GLU A 74 1.51 -13.55 5.65
C GLU A 74 1.37 -12.48 4.55
N ALA A 75 0.23 -12.46 3.85
CA ALA A 75 -0.07 -11.44 2.85
C ALA A 75 -0.16 -10.04 3.48
N TYR A 76 -0.90 -9.91 4.59
CA TYR A 76 -1.03 -8.66 5.33
C TYR A 76 0.34 -8.12 5.78
N ARG A 77 1.18 -8.98 6.38
CA ARG A 77 2.52 -8.62 6.84
C ARG A 77 3.39 -8.15 5.67
N LEU A 78 3.42 -8.90 4.58
CA LEU A 78 4.26 -8.58 3.43
C LEU A 78 3.84 -7.27 2.75
N ILE A 79 2.54 -6.98 2.66
CA ILE A 79 2.03 -5.69 2.17
C ILE A 79 2.47 -4.56 3.11
N THR A 80 2.28 -4.75 4.42
CA THR A 80 2.63 -3.73 5.43
C THR A 80 4.12 -3.42 5.41
N GLU A 81 4.98 -4.44 5.31
CA GLU A 81 6.43 -4.29 5.18
C GLU A 81 6.80 -3.54 3.90
N ALA A 82 6.24 -3.93 2.75
CA ALA A 82 6.52 -3.27 1.47
C ALA A 82 6.11 -1.78 1.47
N VAL A 83 5.01 -1.45 2.15
CA VAL A 83 4.54 -0.07 2.34
C VAL A 83 5.45 0.70 3.29
N ALA A 84 5.85 0.10 4.41
CA ALA A 84 6.75 0.73 5.36
C ALA A 84 8.13 1.01 4.74
N ASP A 85 8.68 0.04 3.98
CA ASP A 85 9.97 0.18 3.30
C ASP A 85 9.94 1.34 2.30
N ILE A 86 8.93 1.41 1.42
CA ILE A 86 8.89 2.48 0.42
C ILE A 86 8.65 3.86 1.04
N VAL A 87 7.83 3.97 2.08
CA VAL A 87 7.62 5.24 2.79
C VAL A 87 8.89 5.66 3.53
N SER A 88 9.61 4.71 4.13
CA SER A 88 10.89 4.98 4.80
C SER A 88 11.97 5.47 3.82
N GLU A 89 12.05 4.86 2.64
CA GLU A 89 13.00 5.24 1.59
C GLU A 89 12.59 6.51 0.84
N ARG A 90 11.28 6.74 0.68
CA ARG A 90 10.65 7.80 -0.09
C ARG A 90 9.44 8.34 0.69
N PRO A 91 9.63 9.30 1.60
CA PRO A 91 8.52 9.90 2.35
C PRO A 91 7.42 10.48 1.44
N GLU A 92 7.78 10.96 0.24
CA GLU A 92 6.83 11.43 -0.77
C GLU A 92 5.87 10.34 -1.30
N ALA A 93 6.20 9.05 -1.13
CA ALA A 93 5.32 7.94 -1.51
C ALA A 93 4.08 7.86 -0.62
N LEU A 94 4.13 8.41 0.60
CA LEU A 94 3.00 8.43 1.53
C LEU A 94 1.77 9.09 0.89
N GLU A 95 1.96 10.25 0.26
CA GLU A 95 0.90 11.00 -0.42
C GLU A 95 0.33 10.24 -1.63
N LEU A 96 1.14 9.41 -2.29
CA LEU A 96 0.73 8.60 -3.43
C LEU A 96 -0.03 7.33 -3.02
N LEU A 97 0.24 6.82 -1.82
CA LEU A 97 -0.35 5.60 -1.27
C LEU A 97 -1.64 5.84 -0.49
N ARG A 98 -1.76 7.03 0.12
CA ARG A 98 -2.90 7.40 0.97
C ARG A 98 -4.22 7.26 0.23
N GLY A 99 -5.11 6.43 0.75
CA GLY A 99 -6.44 6.21 0.19
C GLY A 99 -6.45 5.46 -1.14
N ARG A 100 -5.34 4.84 -1.57
CA ARG A 100 -5.30 4.06 -2.81
C ARG A 100 -5.73 2.61 -2.57
N THR A 101 -6.44 2.08 -3.56
CA THR A 101 -6.70 0.65 -3.73
C THR A 101 -5.82 0.11 -4.85
N PHE A 102 -5.15 -1.00 -4.57
CA PHE A 102 -4.38 -1.77 -5.54
C PHE A 102 -5.18 -3.01 -5.90
N ALA A 103 -5.46 -3.19 -7.18
CA ALA A 103 -6.13 -4.38 -7.68
C ALA A 103 -5.27 -5.02 -8.76
N ARG A 104 -5.15 -6.34 -8.69
CA ARG A 104 -4.60 -7.14 -9.77
C ARG A 104 -5.62 -7.17 -10.90
N THR A 105 -5.21 -6.81 -12.10
CA THR A 105 -6.04 -7.04 -13.29
C THR A 105 -6.28 -8.54 -13.42
N LEU A 106 -7.52 -8.98 -13.19
CA LEU A 106 -7.98 -10.31 -13.56
C LEU A 106 -8.16 -10.29 -15.08
N HIS A 107 -7.20 -10.86 -15.81
CA HIS A 107 -7.29 -11.06 -17.26
C HIS A 107 -8.26 -12.18 -17.61
#